data_AF-A0A1F2TVL5-F1
#
_entry.id   AF-A0A1F2TVL5-F1
#
_cell.length_a   1.000
_cell.length_b   1.000
_cell.length_c   1.000
_cell.angle_alpha   90.00
_cell.angle_beta   90.00
_cell.angle_gamma   90.00
#
_symmetry.space_group_name_H-M   'P 1'
#
loop_
_entity.id
_entity.type
_entity.pdbx_description
1 polymer ?
#
loop_
_entity_poly.entity_id
_entity_poly.type
_entity_poly.pdbx_seq_one_letter_code
_entity_poly.pdbx_strand_id
1 'polypeptide(L)'
;MRPVREQLEHDRVIRLLQIRLKRRHDVVINIGDSQTVPVRIGPVQIFPDLVLTSSDRGHKLMGTVEVETAESVNHLEAMAQWAHLGRARAPFHLYVPAGSVDIARRLAAENGVNVAEIWSFHTIGDQTRFTLVHRAPVPEPRRAAAARRAAEPKTARAAAARRTKPAARKTIARPARAAAKKSAPRTQKGK
;
A
#
# COMPACT_ATOMS: atom_id res chain seq x y z
N MET A 1 -22.82 6.59 9.71
CA MET A 1 -22.86 5.83 10.98
C MET A 1 -23.78 4.64 10.73
N ARG A 2 -23.29 3.41 10.91
CA ARG A 2 -24.11 2.20 10.74
C ARG A 2 -25.10 2.08 11.91
N PRO A 3 -26.34 1.58 11.71
CA PRO A 3 -27.26 1.31 12.81
C PRO A 3 -26.63 0.35 13.85
N VAL A 4 -26.98 0.49 15.13
CA VAL A 4 -26.38 -0.29 16.23
C VAL A 4 -26.46 -1.80 16.01
N ARG A 5 -27.62 -2.30 15.54
CA ARG A 5 -27.81 -3.72 15.25
C ARG A 5 -26.81 -4.22 14.21
N GLU A 6 -26.58 -3.43 13.17
CA GLU A 6 -25.67 -3.76 12.09
C GLU A 6 -24.22 -3.74 12.58
N GLN A 7 -23.85 -2.75 13.40
CA GLN A 7 -22.53 -2.69 14.01
C GLN A 7 -22.26 -3.91 14.92
N LEU A 8 -23.26 -4.37 15.68
CA LEU A 8 -23.12 -5.56 16.52
C LEU A 8 -22.93 -6.84 15.70
N GLU A 9 -23.63 -6.98 14.57
CA GLU A 9 -23.44 -8.11 13.64
C GLU A 9 -22.04 -8.07 13.02
N HIS A 10 -21.62 -6.91 12.53
CA HIS A 10 -20.30 -6.67 11.97
C HIS A 10 -19.19 -7.06 12.97
N ASP A 11 -19.23 -6.51 14.19
CA ASP A 11 -18.23 -6.77 15.22
C ASP A 11 -18.23 -8.24 15.66
N ARG A 12 -19.39 -8.90 15.69
CA ARG A 12 -19.50 -10.33 15.96
C ARG A 12 -18.78 -11.14 14.89
N VAL A 13 -19.01 -10.84 13.61
CA VAL A 13 -18.35 -11.54 12.50
C VAL A 13 -16.84 -11.34 12.55
N ILE A 14 -16.35 -10.12 12.82
CA ILE A 14 -14.92 -9.84 12.98
C ILE A 14 -14.29 -10.71 14.07
N ARG A 15 -14.92 -10.78 15.24
CA ARG A 15 -14.41 -11.60 16.36
C ARG A 15 -14.35 -13.08 16.00
N LEU A 16 -15.35 -13.60 15.30
CA LEU A 16 -15.36 -15.00 14.83
C LEU A 16 -14.26 -15.25 13.78
N LEU A 17 -14.05 -14.31 12.87
CA LEU A 17 -12.97 -14.39 11.88
C LEU A 17 -11.59 -14.32 12.53
N GLN A 18 -11.41 -13.49 13.55
CA GLN A 18 -10.17 -13.41 14.31
C GLN A 18 -9.81 -14.79 14.88
N ILE A 19 -10.75 -15.48 15.53
CA ILE A 19 -10.52 -16.82 16.10
C ILE A 19 -10.18 -17.84 15.00
N ARG A 20 -10.91 -17.79 13.87
CA ARG A 20 -10.70 -18.70 12.74
C ARG A 20 -9.33 -18.51 12.09
N LEU A 21 -8.93 -17.26 11.85
CA LEU A 21 -7.72 -16.91 11.08
C LEU A 21 -6.45 -16.97 11.93
N LYS A 22 -6.56 -16.76 13.27
CA LYS A 22 -5.45 -16.95 14.23
C LYS A 22 -4.83 -18.34 14.21
N ARG A 23 -5.51 -19.34 13.64
CA ARG A 23 -4.97 -20.70 13.44
C ARG A 23 -3.86 -20.76 12.38
N ARG A 24 -3.74 -19.74 11.53
CA ARG A 24 -2.80 -19.72 10.39
C ARG A 24 -1.93 -18.47 10.31
N HIS A 25 -2.35 -17.38 10.95
CA HIS A 25 -1.71 -16.07 10.88
C HIS A 25 -1.74 -15.40 12.24
N ASP A 26 -0.89 -14.40 12.42
CA ASP A 26 -1.09 -13.40 13.46
C ASP A 26 -2.15 -12.41 12.98
N VAL A 27 -3.12 -12.09 13.84
CA VAL A 27 -4.30 -11.30 13.45
C VAL A 27 -4.52 -10.14 14.41
N VAL A 28 -4.46 -8.94 13.86
CA VAL A 28 -4.88 -7.70 14.52
C VAL A 28 -6.24 -7.28 13.97
N ILE A 29 -7.09 -6.76 14.85
CA ILE A 29 -8.45 -6.31 14.52
C ILE A 29 -8.59 -4.81 14.80
N ASN A 30 -9.30 -4.11 13.93
CA ASN A 30 -9.68 -2.71 14.08
C ASN A 30 -11.21 -2.67 14.22
N ILE A 31 -11.73 -2.71 15.46
CA ILE A 31 -13.18 -2.74 15.73
C ILE A 31 -13.66 -1.38 16.22
N GLY A 32 -14.81 -0.93 15.72
CA GLY A 32 -15.41 0.35 16.11
C GLY A 32 -14.46 1.51 15.81
N ASP A 33 -14.21 2.37 16.82
CA ASP A 33 -13.29 3.50 16.69
C ASP A 33 -11.80 3.11 16.86
N SER A 34 -11.50 1.81 17.02
CA SER A 34 -10.13 1.34 17.21
C SER A 34 -9.36 1.34 15.89
N GLN A 35 -8.35 2.21 15.81
CA GLN A 35 -7.41 2.31 14.68
C GLN A 35 -6.02 1.77 15.08
N THR A 36 -5.96 0.48 15.43
CA THR A 36 -4.77 -0.12 16.03
C THR A 36 -3.64 -0.33 15.03
N VAL A 37 -3.91 -0.99 13.90
CA VAL A 37 -2.90 -1.25 12.86
C VAL A 37 -3.37 -0.74 11.51
N PRO A 38 -2.65 0.23 10.92
CA PRO A 38 -2.93 0.68 9.58
C PRO A 38 -2.25 -0.17 8.51
N VAL A 39 -2.82 -0.14 7.32
CA VAL A 39 -2.21 -0.57 6.07
C VAL A 39 -1.97 0.65 5.20
N ARG A 40 -0.71 0.86 4.81
CA ARG A 40 -0.31 2.00 3.98
C ARG A 40 -0.31 1.62 2.50
N ILE A 41 -1.09 2.35 1.71
CA ILE A 41 -1.30 2.13 0.28
C ILE A 41 -0.95 3.42 -0.45
N GLY A 42 0.30 3.52 -0.89
CA GLY A 42 0.85 4.76 -1.43
C GLY A 42 0.82 5.90 -0.39
N PRO A 43 0.18 7.05 -0.68
CA PRO A 43 0.03 8.13 0.28
C PRO A 43 -1.11 7.92 1.28
N VAL A 44 -2.01 6.96 1.03
CA VAL A 44 -3.22 6.73 1.84
C VAL A 44 -2.93 5.71 2.94
N GLN A 45 -3.50 5.95 4.12
CA GLN A 45 -3.49 5.04 5.25
C GLN A 45 -4.92 4.58 5.53
N ILE A 46 -5.13 3.27 5.59
CA ILE A 46 -6.45 2.66 5.83
C ILE A 46 -6.35 1.68 6.99
N PHE A 47 -7.43 1.52 7.74
CA PHE A 47 -7.53 0.59 8.85
C PHE A 47 -8.57 -0.48 8.48
N PRO A 48 -8.16 -1.55 7.78
CA PRO A 48 -9.09 -2.64 7.46
C PRO A 48 -9.52 -3.35 8.74
N ASP A 49 -10.67 -4.00 8.73
CA ASP A 49 -11.21 -4.68 9.92
C ASP A 49 -10.23 -5.70 10.51
N LEU A 50 -9.55 -6.47 9.66
CA LEU A 50 -8.47 -7.37 10.09
C LEU A 50 -7.22 -7.22 9.23
N VAL A 51 -6.08 -7.22 9.92
CA VAL A 51 -4.75 -7.27 9.31
C VAL A 51 -4.13 -8.61 9.64
N LEU A 52 -3.80 -9.38 8.60
CA LEU A 52 -3.15 -10.69 8.72
C LEU A 52 -1.65 -10.51 8.51
N THR A 53 -0.86 -10.90 9.49
CA THR A 53 0.60 -10.92 9.39
C THR A 53 1.13 -12.34 9.53
N SER A 54 2.33 -12.56 9.03
CA SER A 54 3.06 -13.80 9.26
C SER A 54 3.35 -13.97 10.75
N SER A 55 3.21 -15.20 11.25
CA SER A 55 3.52 -15.57 12.64
C SER A 55 5.01 -15.72 12.93
N ASP A 56 5.86 -15.50 11.92
CA ASP A 56 7.31 -15.42 12.10
C ASP A 56 7.75 -14.02 12.58
N ARG A 57 9.03 -13.90 12.95
CA ARG A 57 9.60 -12.65 13.51
C ARG A 57 9.51 -11.44 12.55
N GLY A 58 9.15 -11.65 11.29
CA GLY A 58 9.10 -10.60 10.28
C GLY A 58 7.80 -9.81 10.24
N HIS A 59 6.72 -10.29 10.89
CA HIS A 59 5.37 -9.70 10.87
C HIS A 59 4.95 -9.20 9.48
N LYS A 60 5.33 -9.95 8.43
CA LYS A 60 5.08 -9.57 7.05
C LYS A 60 3.58 -9.53 6.82
N LEU A 61 3.08 -8.46 6.18
CA LEU A 61 1.67 -8.37 5.78
C LEU A 61 1.32 -9.50 4.80
N MET A 62 0.43 -10.39 5.24
CA MET A 62 -0.03 -11.57 4.51
C MET A 62 -1.38 -11.36 3.83
N GLY A 63 -2.21 -10.47 4.37
CA GLY A 63 -3.51 -10.15 3.79
C GLY A 63 -4.26 -9.11 4.61
N THR A 64 -5.30 -8.54 4.02
CA THR A 64 -6.26 -7.66 4.69
C THR A 64 -7.65 -8.21 4.51
N VAL A 65 -8.50 -8.03 5.53
CA VAL A 65 -9.88 -8.49 5.51
C VAL A 65 -10.79 -7.31 5.81
N GLU A 66 -11.82 -7.15 4.99
CA GLU A 66 -12.96 -6.27 5.26
C GLU A 66 -14.23 -7.09 5.41
N VAL A 67 -15.05 -6.74 6.40
CA VAL A 67 -16.32 -7.35 6.71
C VAL A 67 -17.42 -6.35 6.41
N GLU A 68 -18.36 -6.77 5.59
CA GLU A 68 -19.51 -5.97 5.22
C GLU A 68 -20.78 -6.53 5.82
N THR A 69 -21.76 -5.66 5.97
CA THR A 69 -23.13 -5.95 6.34
C THR A 69 -24.07 -5.60 5.19
N ALA A 70 -25.37 -5.88 5.34
CA ALA A 70 -26.30 -5.73 4.23
C ALA A 70 -26.39 -4.28 3.71
N GLU A 71 -26.29 -3.27 4.60
CA GLU A 71 -26.40 -1.85 4.24
C GLU A 71 -25.04 -1.27 3.81
N SER A 72 -23.93 -1.84 4.28
CA SER A 72 -22.58 -1.38 3.92
C SER A 72 -22.09 -1.91 2.57
N VAL A 73 -22.68 -2.97 2.01
CA VAL A 73 -22.42 -3.37 0.61
C VAL A 73 -23.00 -2.33 -0.37
N ASN A 74 -22.22 -1.30 -0.71
CA ASN A 74 -22.65 -0.20 -1.57
C ASN A 74 -21.49 0.42 -2.38
N HIS A 75 -21.82 1.34 -3.30
CA HIS A 75 -20.85 2.01 -4.17
C HIS A 75 -19.82 2.88 -3.41
N LEU A 76 -20.24 3.54 -2.33
CA LEU A 76 -19.35 4.41 -1.57
C LEU A 76 -18.25 3.60 -0.89
N GLU A 77 -18.59 2.48 -0.26
CA GLU A 77 -17.61 1.58 0.35
C GLU A 77 -16.68 0.97 -0.71
N ALA A 78 -17.23 0.57 -1.86
CA ALA A 78 -16.43 0.05 -2.97
C ALA A 78 -15.36 1.05 -3.45
N MET A 79 -15.70 2.34 -3.56
CA MET A 79 -14.78 3.38 -4.02
C MET A 79 -13.85 3.89 -2.90
N ALA A 80 -14.37 4.10 -1.71
CA ALA A 80 -13.65 4.72 -0.60
C ALA A 80 -12.70 3.74 0.08
N GLN A 81 -13.10 2.48 0.24
CA GLN A 81 -12.33 1.49 0.99
C GLN A 81 -11.81 0.37 0.10
N TRP A 82 -12.70 -0.35 -0.59
CA TRP A 82 -12.31 -1.57 -1.29
C TRP A 82 -11.31 -1.29 -2.41
N ALA A 83 -11.52 -0.24 -3.20
CA ALA A 83 -10.60 0.15 -4.28
C ALA A 83 -9.19 0.48 -3.79
N HIS A 84 -9.05 0.97 -2.55
CA HIS A 84 -7.74 1.15 -1.95
C HIS A 84 -7.15 -0.19 -1.51
N LEU A 85 -7.91 -1.00 -0.74
CA LEU A 85 -7.46 -2.30 -0.26
C LEU A 85 -7.08 -3.25 -1.41
N GLY A 86 -7.83 -3.26 -2.52
CA GLY A 86 -7.49 -4.03 -3.71
C GLY A 86 -6.19 -3.61 -4.41
N ARG A 87 -5.67 -2.40 -4.13
CA ARG A 87 -4.36 -1.93 -4.60
C ARG A 87 -3.23 -2.25 -3.62
N ALA A 88 -3.53 -2.79 -2.43
CA ALA A 88 -2.51 -3.22 -1.50
C ALA A 88 -1.62 -4.32 -2.12
N ARG A 89 -0.38 -4.43 -1.64
CA ARG A 89 0.54 -5.50 -2.07
C ARG A 89 0.18 -6.88 -1.53
N ALA A 90 -0.70 -6.93 -0.52
CA ALA A 90 -1.18 -8.15 0.09
C ALA A 90 -2.59 -8.49 -0.44
N PRO A 91 -2.95 -9.78 -0.48
CA PRO A 91 -4.30 -10.22 -0.81
C PRO A 91 -5.38 -9.50 0.03
N PHE A 92 -6.41 -9.01 -0.66
CA PHE A 92 -7.59 -8.42 -0.04
C PHE A 92 -8.74 -9.44 -0.03
N HIS A 93 -9.30 -9.72 1.13
CA HIS A 93 -10.41 -10.65 1.31
C HIS A 93 -11.66 -9.89 1.79
N LEU A 94 -12.78 -10.13 1.12
CA LEU A 94 -14.04 -9.47 1.41
C LEU A 94 -15.03 -10.49 1.97
N TYR A 95 -15.57 -10.22 3.16
CA TYR A 95 -16.60 -11.04 3.80
C TYR A 95 -17.93 -10.31 3.75
N VAL A 96 -18.95 -10.90 3.12
CA VAL A 96 -20.26 -10.27 2.91
C VAL A 96 -21.39 -11.18 3.38
N PRO A 97 -22.58 -10.65 3.72
CA PRO A 97 -23.74 -11.50 3.97
C PRO A 97 -24.08 -12.33 2.74
N ALA A 98 -24.61 -13.54 2.94
CA ALA A 98 -24.96 -14.45 1.84
C ALA A 98 -25.91 -13.82 0.80
N GLY A 99 -26.83 -12.95 1.23
CA GLY A 99 -27.75 -12.23 0.34
C GLY A 99 -27.12 -11.10 -0.50
N SER A 100 -25.89 -10.69 -0.18
CA SER A 100 -25.22 -9.54 -0.81
C SER A 100 -24.06 -9.94 -1.74
N VAL A 101 -23.84 -11.25 -1.95
CA VAL A 101 -22.71 -11.77 -2.74
C VAL A 101 -22.71 -11.23 -4.16
N ASP A 102 -23.85 -11.28 -4.86
CA ASP A 102 -23.93 -10.86 -6.26
C ASP A 102 -23.72 -9.35 -6.40
N ILE A 103 -24.26 -8.58 -5.46
CA ILE A 103 -24.07 -7.13 -5.42
C ILE A 103 -22.59 -6.80 -5.17
N ALA A 104 -21.95 -7.43 -4.18
CA ALA A 104 -20.55 -7.21 -3.87
C ALA A 104 -19.63 -7.55 -5.05
N ARG A 105 -19.90 -8.66 -5.76
CA ARG A 105 -19.17 -9.01 -6.99
C ARG A 105 -19.32 -7.97 -8.08
N ARG A 106 -20.55 -7.52 -8.33
CA ARG A 106 -20.84 -6.51 -9.34
C ARG A 106 -20.12 -5.20 -9.01
N LEU A 107 -20.24 -4.73 -7.77
CA LEU A 107 -19.57 -3.52 -7.28
C LEU A 107 -18.04 -3.63 -7.39
N ALA A 108 -17.46 -4.76 -7.01
CA ALA A 108 -16.03 -5.00 -7.16
C ALA A 108 -15.59 -4.94 -8.63
N ALA A 109 -16.34 -5.56 -9.53
CA ALA A 109 -16.04 -5.55 -10.96
C ALA A 109 -16.17 -4.15 -11.59
N GLU A 110 -17.28 -3.45 -11.32
CA GLU A 110 -17.56 -2.10 -11.83
C GLU A 110 -16.51 -1.08 -11.39
N ASN A 111 -15.99 -1.21 -10.16
CA ASN A 111 -14.99 -0.30 -9.61
C ASN A 111 -13.54 -0.81 -9.81
N GLY A 112 -13.34 -1.91 -10.55
CA GLY A 112 -12.02 -2.47 -10.81
C GLY A 112 -11.26 -2.91 -9.55
N VAL A 113 -11.99 -3.32 -8.50
CA VAL A 113 -11.43 -3.75 -7.23
C VAL A 113 -10.85 -5.15 -7.37
N ASN A 114 -9.54 -5.28 -7.13
CA ASN A 114 -8.87 -6.57 -7.09
C ASN A 114 -9.11 -7.27 -5.73
N VAL A 115 -10.21 -8.02 -5.64
CA VAL A 115 -10.53 -8.84 -4.48
C VAL A 115 -9.96 -10.25 -4.66
N ALA A 116 -9.06 -10.67 -3.78
CA ALA A 116 -8.43 -11.98 -3.86
C ALA A 116 -9.41 -13.11 -3.51
N GLU A 117 -10.25 -12.91 -2.49
CA GLU A 117 -11.30 -13.86 -2.12
C GLU A 117 -12.56 -13.11 -1.67
N ILE A 118 -13.74 -13.61 -2.07
CA ILE A 118 -15.02 -13.22 -1.49
C ILE A 118 -15.56 -14.42 -0.73
N TRP A 119 -15.87 -14.20 0.54
CA TRP A 119 -16.51 -15.15 1.42
C TRP A 119 -17.92 -14.66 1.75
N SER A 120 -18.90 -15.55 1.70
CA SER A 120 -20.20 -15.27 2.27
C SER A 120 -20.25 -15.73 3.70
N PHE A 121 -20.97 -15.00 4.55
CA PHE A 121 -21.38 -15.46 5.86
C PHE A 121 -22.89 -15.52 5.98
N HIS A 122 -23.36 -16.50 6.74
CA HIS A 122 -24.76 -16.66 7.08
C HIS A 122 -24.87 -17.04 8.55
N THR A 123 -25.66 -16.26 9.28
CA THR A 123 -25.85 -16.41 10.72
C THR A 123 -27.23 -17.03 10.98
N ILE A 124 -27.25 -18.24 11.55
CA ILE A 124 -28.47 -18.94 11.98
C ILE A 124 -28.39 -19.08 13.50
N GLY A 125 -29.18 -18.27 14.20
CA GLY A 125 -29.08 -18.13 15.66
C GLY A 125 -27.66 -17.76 16.10
N ASP A 126 -27.03 -18.64 16.88
CA ASP A 126 -25.69 -18.41 17.42
C ASP A 126 -24.55 -18.90 16.52
N GLN A 127 -24.87 -19.60 15.43
CA GLN A 127 -23.87 -20.13 14.51
C GLN A 127 -23.70 -19.23 13.28
N THR A 128 -22.45 -18.86 12.99
CA THR A 128 -22.08 -18.20 11.73
C THR A 128 -21.29 -19.16 10.87
N ARG A 129 -21.74 -19.38 9.64
CA ARG A 129 -21.07 -20.23 8.64
C ARG A 129 -20.42 -19.35 7.59
N PHE A 130 -19.17 -19.66 7.25
CA PHE A 130 -18.39 -18.97 6.22
C PHE A 130 -18.21 -19.88 5.00
N THR A 131 -18.56 -19.37 3.81
CA THR A 131 -18.44 -20.11 2.55
C THR A 131 -17.61 -19.31 1.55
N LEU A 132 -16.55 -19.91 1.00
CA LEU A 132 -15.79 -19.27 -0.07
C LEU A 132 -16.66 -19.27 -1.34
N VAL A 133 -16.99 -18.09 -1.84
CA VAL A 133 -17.79 -17.95 -3.06
C VAL A 133 -16.93 -17.55 -4.25
N HIS A 134 -15.90 -16.73 -4.03
CA HIS A 134 -15.00 -16.29 -5.07
C HIS A 134 -13.55 -16.47 -4.63
N ARG A 135 -12.71 -16.95 -5.53
CA ARG A 135 -11.26 -16.83 -5.42
C ARG A 135 -10.74 -16.34 -6.75
N ALA A 136 -10.04 -15.21 -6.73
CA ALA A 136 -9.34 -14.72 -7.89
C ALA A 136 -8.15 -15.67 -8.20
N PRO A 137 -7.83 -15.90 -9.47
CA PRO A 137 -6.61 -16.62 -9.81
C PRO A 137 -5.40 -15.87 -9.25
N VAL A 138 -4.57 -16.55 -8.48
CA VAL A 138 -3.36 -15.96 -7.88
C VAL A 138 -2.47 -15.47 -9.03
N PRO A 139 -2.14 -14.17 -9.11
CA PRO A 139 -1.15 -13.71 -10.05
C PRO A 139 0.18 -14.35 -9.63
N GLU A 140 0.69 -15.26 -10.46
CA GLU A 140 2.07 -15.76 -10.36
C GLU A 140 3.00 -14.56 -10.08
N PRO A 141 3.85 -14.62 -9.05
CA PRO A 141 4.72 -13.51 -8.72
C PRO A 141 5.51 -13.15 -9.96
N ARG A 142 5.44 -11.87 -10.34
CA ARG A 142 6.02 -11.28 -11.55
C ARG A 142 7.56 -11.32 -11.52
N ARG A 143 8.18 -12.50 -11.40
CA ARG A 143 9.58 -12.76 -11.78
C ARG A 143 9.76 -12.58 -13.30
N ALA A 144 8.68 -12.74 -14.07
CA ALA A 144 8.72 -12.61 -15.53
C ALA A 144 8.94 -11.18 -16.06
N ALA A 145 8.72 -10.12 -15.28
CA ALA A 145 8.96 -8.75 -15.77
C ALA A 145 10.37 -8.22 -15.50
N ALA A 146 11.13 -8.86 -14.61
CA ALA A 146 12.57 -8.64 -14.51
C ALA A 146 13.30 -9.34 -15.67
N ALA A 147 12.82 -10.52 -16.09
CA ALA A 147 13.39 -11.25 -17.22
C ALA A 147 13.13 -10.55 -18.58
N ARG A 148 11.96 -9.92 -18.78
CA ARG A 148 11.67 -9.19 -20.03
C ARG A 148 12.43 -7.86 -20.19
N ARG A 149 12.90 -7.25 -19.09
CA ARG A 149 13.79 -6.06 -19.15
C ARG A 149 15.27 -6.41 -19.33
N ALA A 150 15.65 -7.68 -19.20
CA ALA A 150 17.02 -8.15 -19.40
C ALA A 150 17.30 -8.68 -20.82
N ALA A 151 16.29 -8.70 -21.69
CA ALA A 151 16.38 -9.27 -23.04
C ALA A 151 16.31 -8.22 -24.17
N GLU A 152 16.61 -6.94 -23.89
CA GLU A 152 16.97 -6.00 -24.95
C GLU A 152 18.47 -6.12 -25.26
N PRO A 153 18.86 -6.56 -26.46
CA PRO A 153 20.27 -6.64 -26.82
C PRO A 153 20.84 -5.23 -26.95
N LYS A 154 21.86 -4.93 -26.14
CA LYS A 154 22.76 -3.79 -26.31
C LYS A 154 23.53 -3.96 -27.63
N THR A 155 23.01 -3.43 -28.74
CA THR A 155 23.82 -3.26 -29.95
C THR A 155 24.87 -2.18 -29.71
N ALA A 156 26.12 -2.63 -29.86
CA ALA A 156 27.34 -1.88 -29.66
C ALA A 156 27.44 -0.63 -30.54
N ARG A 157 27.89 0.47 -29.94
CA ARG A 157 28.68 1.47 -30.66
C ARG A 157 29.81 1.94 -29.74
N ALA A 158 30.90 1.18 -29.75
CA ALA A 158 32.19 1.61 -29.24
C ALA A 158 33.21 1.55 -30.39
N ALA A 159 34.13 2.51 -30.35
CA ALA A 159 35.41 2.58 -31.06
C ALA A 159 35.46 3.24 -32.45
N ALA A 160 35.63 4.57 -32.43
CA ALA A 160 36.64 5.26 -33.24
C ALA A 160 37.08 6.50 -32.43
N ALA A 161 38.33 6.88 -32.25
CA ALA A 161 39.61 6.21 -32.33
C ALA A 161 40.56 7.09 -31.47
N ARG A 162 41.42 6.47 -30.66
CA ARG A 162 42.48 7.13 -29.88
C ARG A 162 43.73 7.25 -30.75
N ARG A 163 44.32 8.45 -30.85
CA ARG A 163 45.72 8.77 -31.28
C ARG A 163 45.87 10.30 -31.13
N THR A 164 46.89 10.96 -30.59
CA THR A 164 48.21 10.70 -29.98
C THR A 164 48.70 12.08 -29.45
N LYS A 165 49.35 12.16 -28.28
CA LYS A 165 50.18 13.32 -27.82
C LYS A 165 51.64 13.10 -28.29
N PRO A 166 52.63 14.06 -28.27
CA PRO A 166 52.83 15.19 -27.32
C PRO A 166 53.59 16.48 -27.84
N ALA A 167 53.97 17.38 -26.89
CA ALA A 167 54.96 18.50 -26.91
C ALA A 167 54.46 19.91 -27.37
N ALA A 168 54.83 21.08 -26.81
CA ALA A 168 55.68 21.51 -25.69
C ALA A 168 55.38 23.00 -25.27
N ARG A 169 55.40 23.27 -23.95
CA ARG A 169 56.05 24.36 -23.17
C ARG A 169 56.03 25.85 -23.63
N LYS A 170 55.53 26.76 -22.76
CA LYS A 170 56.23 27.90 -22.08
C LYS A 170 55.23 28.93 -21.45
N THR A 171 55.16 29.06 -20.11
CA THR A 171 55.66 30.18 -19.22
C THR A 171 54.80 31.48 -19.27
N ILE A 172 54.48 32.28 -18.25
CA ILE A 172 55.14 32.76 -17.00
C ILE A 172 54.08 33.18 -15.94
N ALA A 173 54.36 32.82 -14.69
CA ALA A 173 54.22 33.46 -13.36
C ALA A 173 53.30 34.69 -13.04
N ARG A 174 52.71 34.64 -11.82
CA ARG A 174 52.30 35.77 -10.93
C ARG A 174 53.54 36.53 -10.40
N PRO A 175 53.43 37.84 -10.04
CA PRO A 175 53.19 38.29 -8.64
C PRO A 175 52.31 39.58 -8.54
N ALA A 176 51.40 39.75 -7.57
CA ALA A 176 51.51 40.37 -6.23
C ALA A 176 52.14 41.79 -6.12
N ARG A 177 51.37 42.82 -5.71
CA ARG A 177 51.49 43.59 -4.42
C ARG A 177 51.00 45.07 -4.44
N ALA A 178 50.06 45.36 -3.52
CA ALA A 178 49.81 46.52 -2.62
C ALA A 178 50.04 48.02 -2.99
N ALA A 179 49.04 48.85 -2.61
CA ALA A 179 49.13 50.12 -1.83
C ALA A 179 47.68 50.65 -1.58
N ALA A 180 47.08 50.72 -0.38
CA ALA A 180 47.31 51.54 0.82
C ALA A 180 47.01 53.06 0.66
N LYS A 181 45.89 53.55 1.24
CA LYS A 181 45.81 54.57 2.34
C LYS A 181 44.42 55.25 2.50
N LYS A 182 43.93 55.24 3.76
CA LYS A 182 43.35 56.30 4.64
C LYS A 182 42.26 57.24 4.07
N SER A 183 41.22 57.72 4.77
CA SER A 183 40.98 58.00 6.21
C SER A 183 39.49 58.35 6.46
N ALA A 184 39.02 58.15 7.71
CA ALA A 184 37.72 58.60 8.26
C ALA A 184 37.65 60.13 8.51
N PRO A 185 36.47 60.71 8.85
CA PRO A 185 35.96 60.78 10.25
C PRO A 185 34.45 60.41 10.41
N ARG A 186 33.98 59.81 11.53
CA ARG A 186 33.42 60.40 12.79
C ARG A 186 32.36 61.49 12.52
N THR A 187 31.17 61.60 13.13
CA THR A 187 30.37 61.03 14.25
C THR A 187 28.93 61.54 14.00
N GLN A 188 27.80 61.00 14.51
CA GLN A 188 27.20 61.39 15.80
C GLN A 188 25.89 60.64 16.08
N LYS A 189 25.64 60.43 17.38
CA LYS A 189 24.43 59.88 18.05
C LYS A 189 23.22 60.82 18.00
N GLY A 190 22.03 60.24 18.20
CA GLY A 190 20.80 60.85 18.73
C GLY A 190 19.59 60.23 18.03
N LYS A 191 18.59 59.65 18.68
CA LYS A 191 18.04 59.80 20.03
C LYS A 191 17.25 58.54 20.36
#